data_AF-A0AA43CS52-F1
#
_entry.id   AF-A0AA43CS52-F1
#
_cell.length_a   1.000
_cell.length_b   1.000
_cell.length_c   1.000
_cell.angle_alpha   90.00
_cell.angle_beta   90.00
_cell.angle_gamma   90.00
#
_symmetry.space_group_name_H-M   'P 1'
#
loop_
_entity.id
_entity.type
_entity.pdbx_description
1 polymer ?
#
loop_
_entity_poly.entity_id
_entity_poly.type
_entity_poly.pdbx_seq_one_letter_code
_entity_poly.pdbx_strand_id
1 'polypeptide(L)'
;MESVVGTLVGALIGLIIGLVIIALVTLFFRWIWNMTMPEVFGIKALTFWQAFRVLLLASILFGGGTRVIERGHEVVTTDTIENAAN
;
A
#
# COMPACT_ATOMS: atom_id res chain seq x y z
N MET A 1 -21.22 8.94 -20.36
CA MET A 1 -21.55 8.43 -19.02
C MET A 1 -21.33 6.92 -18.91
N GLU A 2 -21.58 6.15 -19.97
CA GLU A 2 -21.49 4.67 -19.97
C GLU A 2 -20.07 4.12 -19.69
N SER A 3 -19.02 4.79 -20.17
CA SER A 3 -17.62 4.38 -19.90
C SER A 3 -17.14 4.69 -18.49
N VAL A 4 -17.65 5.76 -17.87
CA VAL A 4 -17.29 6.16 -16.49
C VAL A 4 -17.84 5.16 -15.48
N VAL A 5 -19.05 4.64 -15.72
CA VAL A 5 -19.66 3.59 -14.91
C VAL A 5 -18.80 2.32 -14.93
N GLY A 6 -18.32 1.91 -16.11
CA GLY A 6 -17.44 0.75 -16.25
C GLY A 6 -16.13 0.89 -15.46
N THR A 7 -15.49 2.06 -15.49
CA THR A 7 -14.26 2.32 -14.74
C THR A 7 -14.49 2.33 -13.22
N LEU A 8 -15.59 2.94 -12.75
CA LEU A 8 -15.91 2.98 -11.32
C LEU A 8 -16.25 1.58 -10.77
N VAL A 9 -17.00 0.79 -11.54
CA VAL A 9 -17.32 -0.61 -11.19
C VAL A 9 -16.05 -1.45 -11.16
N GLY A 10 -15.17 -1.32 -12.17
CA GLY A 10 -13.88 -2.01 -12.19
C GLY A 10 -12.98 -1.65 -11.01
N ALA A 11 -12.91 -0.36 -10.64
CA ALA A 11 -12.15 0.12 -9.50
C ALA A 11 -12.71 -0.42 -8.16
N LEU A 12 -14.03 -0.44 -7.99
CA LEU A 12 -14.69 -1.01 -6.81
C LEU A 12 -14.41 -2.52 -6.68
N ILE A 13 -14.51 -3.26 -7.79
CA ILE A 13 -14.20 -4.69 -7.81
C ILE A 13 -12.72 -4.94 -7.46
N GLY A 14 -11.80 -4.16 -8.02
CA GLY A 14 -10.37 -4.26 -7.71
C GLY A 14 -10.06 -3.99 -6.23
N LEU A 15 -10.72 -2.99 -5.63
CA LEU A 15 -10.60 -2.69 -4.20
C LEU A 15 -11.10 -3.86 -3.33
N ILE A 16 -12.26 -4.42 -3.68
CA ILE A 16 -12.86 -5.56 -2.97
C ILE A 16 -11.93 -6.78 -3.06
N ILE A 17 -11.39 -7.08 -4.24
CA ILE A 17 -10.44 -8.19 -4.43
C ILE A 17 -9.19 -7.98 -3.57
N GLY A 18 -8.63 -6.77 -3.55
CA GLY A 18 -7.48 -6.44 -2.70
C GLY A 18 -7.76 -6.67 -1.22
N LEU A 19 -8.92 -6.22 -0.73
CA LEU A 19 -9.38 -6.46 0.64
C LEU A 19 -9.56 -7.94 0.96
N VAL A 20 -10.12 -8.73 0.03
CA VAL A 20 -10.31 -10.17 0.19
C VAL A 20 -8.97 -10.89 0.27
N ILE A 21 -8.01 -10.54 -0.58
CA ILE A 21 -6.66 -11.12 -0.54
C ILE A 21 -5.99 -10.82 0.81
N ILE A 22 -6.06 -9.57 1.28
CA ILE A 22 -5.51 -9.17 2.59
C ILE A 22 -6.18 -9.96 3.72
N ALA A 23 -7.51 -10.14 3.67
CA ALA A 23 -8.25 -10.90 4.66
C ALA A 23 -7.86 -12.39 4.66
N LEU A 24 -7.68 -13.00 3.48
CA LEU A 24 -7.22 -14.37 3.34
C LEU A 24 -5.80 -14.56 3.88
N VAL A 25 -4.89 -13.65 3.55
CA VAL A 25 -3.52 -13.65 4.09
C VAL A 25 -3.55 -13.49 5.62
N THR A 26 -4.40 -12.61 6.15
CA THR A 26 -4.60 -12.43 7.59
C THR A 26 -5.08 -13.70 8.27
N LEU A 27 -6.03 -14.39 7.66
CA LEU A 27 -6.62 -15.61 8.21
C LEU A 27 -5.61 -16.76 8.19
N PHE A 28 -4.86 -16.91 7.10
CA PHE A 28 -3.80 -17.90 6.97
C PHE A 28 -2.66 -17.64 7.98
N PHE A 29 -2.23 -16.38 8.09
CA PHE A 29 -1.23 -15.95 9.07
C PHE A 29 -1.71 -16.24 10.50
N ARG A 30 -2.97 -15.93 10.83
CA ARG A 30 -3.56 -16.25 12.13
C ARG A 30 -3.54 -17.76 12.40
N TRP A 31 -3.86 -18.59 11.41
CA TRP A 31 -3.92 -20.04 11.59
C TRP A 31 -2.55 -20.63 11.93
N ILE A 32 -1.52 -20.27 11.15
CA ILE A 32 -0.12 -20.67 11.44
C ILE A 32 0.33 -20.10 12.78
N TRP A 33 0.11 -18.80 13.02
CA TRP A 33 0.54 -18.15 14.24
C TRP A 33 -0.09 -18.79 15.48
N ASN A 34 -1.36 -19.15 15.42
CA ASN A 34 -2.09 -19.74 16.54
C ASN A 34 -1.64 -21.18 16.87
N MET A 35 -1.05 -21.89 15.92
CA MET A 35 -0.36 -23.15 16.21
C MET A 35 1.05 -22.89 16.75
N THR A 36 1.87 -22.10 16.07
CA THR A 36 3.30 -22.02 16.36
C THR A 36 3.63 -21.14 17.59
N MET A 37 3.06 -19.96 17.71
CA MET A 37 3.47 -19.00 18.76
C MET A 37 2.97 -19.36 20.16
N PRO A 38 1.73 -19.83 20.36
CA PRO A 38 1.28 -20.30 21.66
C PRO A 38 2.05 -21.52 22.15
N GLU A 39 2.37 -22.45 21.23
CA GLU A 39 3.08 -23.68 21.56
C GLU A 39 4.57 -23.45 21.86
N VAL A 40 5.23 -22.55 21.13
CA VAL A 40 6.67 -22.26 21.30
C VAL A 40 6.95 -21.26 22.41
N PHE A 41 6.11 -20.23 22.58
CA PHE A 41 6.36 -19.12 23.52
C PHE A 41 5.43 -19.12 24.74
N GLY A 42 4.45 -20.02 24.82
CA GLY A 42 3.50 -20.10 25.94
C GLY A 42 2.59 -18.88 26.08
N ILE A 43 2.51 -18.02 25.06
CA ILE A 43 1.71 -16.79 25.06
C ILE A 43 0.30 -17.04 24.51
N LYS A 44 -0.65 -16.17 24.87
CA LYS A 44 -2.06 -16.31 24.44
C LYS A 44 -2.21 -16.28 22.91
N ALA A 45 -3.10 -17.15 22.43
CA ALA A 45 -3.58 -17.20 21.06
C ALA A 45 -3.99 -15.82 20.51
N LEU A 46 -3.59 -15.53 19.27
CA LEU A 46 -3.98 -14.31 18.59
C LEU A 46 -5.48 -14.37 18.22
N THR A 47 -6.27 -13.48 18.83
CA THR A 47 -7.68 -13.31 18.45
C THR A 47 -7.79 -12.65 17.07
N PHE A 48 -8.92 -12.83 16.39
CA PHE A 48 -9.14 -12.26 15.04
C PHE A 48 -8.86 -10.75 15.01
N TRP A 49 -9.32 -10.04 16.05
CA TRP A 49 -9.12 -8.60 16.20
C TRP A 49 -7.66 -8.20 16.47
N GLN A 50 -6.87 -9.07 17.11
CA GLN A 50 -5.42 -8.84 17.30
C GLN A 50 -4.64 -9.08 16.02
N ALA A 51 -4.94 -10.16 15.28
CA ALA A 51 -4.29 -10.43 13.99
C ALA A 51 -4.50 -9.29 13.00
N PHE A 52 -5.72 -8.72 12.96
CA PHE A 52 -6.03 -7.54 12.15
C PHE A 52 -5.17 -6.33 12.51
N ARG A 53 -5.05 -6.02 13.82
CA ARG A 53 -4.21 -4.91 14.31
C ARG A 53 -2.73 -5.11 13.96
N VAL A 54 -2.22 -6.33 14.07
CA VAL A 54 -0.83 -6.66 13.72
C VAL A 54 -0.58 -6.47 12.22
N LEU A 55 -1.50 -6.92 11.36
CA LEU A 55 -1.39 -6.67 9.92
C LEU A 55 -1.44 -5.18 9.59
N LEU A 56 -2.34 -4.42 10.23
CA LEU A 56 -2.44 -2.98 10.03
C LEU A 56 -1.16 -2.26 10.45
N LEU A 57 -0.56 -2.65 11.57
CA LEU A 57 0.75 -2.15 12.00
C LEU A 57 1.86 -2.50 10.99
N ALA A 58 1.89 -3.73 10.49
CA ALA A 58 2.83 -4.14 9.45
C ALA A 58 2.64 -3.32 8.17
N SER A 59 1.40 -3.09 7.72
CA SER A 59 1.11 -2.26 6.56
C SER A 59 1.58 -0.82 6.71
N ILE A 60 1.48 -0.24 7.91
CA ILE A 60 1.99 1.12 8.16
C ILE A 60 3.52 1.12 8.19
N LEU A 61 4.14 0.12 8.82
CA LEU A 61 5.59 0.03 8.94
C LEU A 61 6.28 -0.24 7.59
N PHE A 62 5.67 -1.07 6.74
CA PHE A 62 6.21 -1.48 5.46
C PHE A 62 5.62 -0.73 4.24
N GLY A 63 4.58 0.09 4.42
CA GLY A 63 3.83 0.74 3.32
C GLY A 63 4.34 2.12 2.87
N GLY A 64 5.35 2.70 3.53
CA GLY A 64 5.78 4.09 3.32
C GLY A 64 6.91 4.32 2.29
N GLY A 65 6.80 3.76 1.08
CA GLY A 65 7.93 3.70 0.12
C GLY A 65 7.88 4.62 -1.11
N THR A 66 6.80 5.35 -1.41
CA THR A 66 6.72 6.12 -2.66
C THR A 66 7.21 7.54 -2.47
N ARG A 67 8.50 7.74 -2.78
CA ARG A 67 9.13 9.06 -2.87
C ARG A 67 8.89 9.60 -4.28
N VAL A 68 8.05 10.61 -4.43
CA VAL A 68 7.99 11.40 -5.68
C VAL A 68 9.27 12.23 -5.73
N ILE A 69 10.18 11.87 -6.65
CA ILE A 69 11.35 12.69 -6.99
C ILE A 69 10.89 13.71 -8.02
N GLU A 70 10.62 14.93 -7.58
CA GLU A 70 10.39 16.06 -8.48
C GLU A 70 11.73 16.50 -9.05
N ARG A 71 12.02 16.12 -10.31
CA ARG A 71 13.14 16.70 -11.06
C ARG A 71 12.71 18.08 -11.54
N GLY A 72 13.24 19.12 -10.90
CA GLY A 72 13.16 20.50 -11.39
C GLY A 72 13.72 20.56 -12.81
N HIS A 73 12.85 20.86 -13.77
CA HIS A 73 13.22 21.10 -15.15
C HIS A 73 13.82 22.51 -15.22
N GLU A 74 15.15 22.57 -15.24
CA GLU A 74 15.90 23.79 -15.54
C GLU A 74 15.62 24.18 -17.00
N VAL A 75 14.67 25.10 -17.19
CA VAL A 75 14.46 25.74 -18.48
C VAL A 75 15.52 26.82 -18.62
N VAL A 76 16.59 26.52 -19.33
CA VAL A 76 17.49 27.54 -19.87
C VAL A 76 16.68 28.35 -20.88
N THR A 77 16.16 29.49 -20.44
CA THR A 77 15.47 30.42 -21.34
C THR A 77 16.46 31.03 -22.33
N THR A 78 16.05 31.08 -23.59
CA THR A 78 16.80 31.63 -24.73
C THR A 78 17.09 33.14 -24.55
N ASP A 79 16.45 33.79 -23.58
CA ASP A 79 16.67 35.23 -23.28
C ASP A 79 18.09 35.50 -22.75
N THR A 80 18.71 34.53 -22.07
CA THR A 80 20.09 34.69 -21.56
C THR A 80 21.12 34.67 -22.68
N ILE A 81 20.88 33.90 -23.75
CA ILE A 81 21.80 33.83 -24.90
C ILE A 81 21.64 35.03 -25.84
N GLU A 82 20.48 35.69 -25.87
CA GLU A 82 20.27 36.92 -26.63
C GLU A 82 20.94 38.14 -25.96
N ASN A 83 20.89 38.24 -24.63
CA ASN A 83 21.49 39.36 -23.89
C ASN A 83 23.02 39.24 -23.70
N ALA A 84 23.60 38.06 -23.92
CA ALA A 84 25.05 37.86 -23.91
C ALA A 84 25.72 38.13 -25.27
N ALA A 85 24.92 38.27 -26.34
CA ALA A 85 25.39 38.51 -27.71
C ALA A 85 25.29 39.99 -28.14
N ASN A 86 24.66 40.85 -27.32
CA ASN A 86 24.64 42.32 -27.45
C ASN A 86 25.59 42.96 -26.43
#